data_AF-A0A0R3WXR9-F1
#
_entry.id   AF-A0A0R3WXR9-F1
#
_cell.length_a   1.000
_cell.length_b   1.000
_cell.length_c   1.000
_cell.angle_alpha   90.00
_cell.angle_beta   90.00
_cell.angle_gamma   90.00
#
_symmetry.space_group_name_H-M   'P 1'
#
loop_
_entity.id
_entity.type
_entity.pdbx_description
1 polymer ?
#
loop_
_entity_poly.entity_id
_entity_poly.type
_entity_poly.pdbx_seq_one_letter_code
_entity_poly.pdbx_strand_id
1 'polypeptide(L)'
;MTKNKESPESPLSQYFHWRHVAPHSYELGWDVDKLASLAANRIDVLMVVAVTFDSPTNRTANFSQGAVVMEKVRPSTLYVARLDALKDKTKV
;
A
#
# COMPACT_ATOMS: atom_id res chain seq x y z
N MET A 1 16.49 13.70 34.64
CA MET A 1 15.33 13.49 33.75
C MET A 1 15.86 13.17 32.36
N THR A 2 15.78 11.90 31.98
CA THR A 2 16.33 11.40 30.72
C THR A 2 15.44 11.86 29.57
N LYS A 3 15.98 12.67 28.66
CA LYS A 3 15.29 13.16 27.47
C LYS A 3 15.15 11.99 26.49
N ASN A 4 13.94 11.45 26.35
CA ASN A 4 13.63 10.46 25.32
C ASN A 4 13.93 11.11 23.96
N LYS A 5 14.92 10.59 23.25
CA LYS A 5 15.14 10.93 21.84
C LYS A 5 14.06 10.20 21.04
N GLU A 6 12.92 10.85 20.85
CA GLU A 6 12.02 10.46 19.77
C GLU A 6 12.78 10.71 18.45
N SER A 7 13.12 9.63 17.76
CA SER A 7 13.49 9.71 16.36
C SER A 7 12.25 10.18 15.60
N PRO A 8 12.32 11.22 14.75
CA PRO A 8 11.21 11.56 13.89
C PRO A 8 11.09 10.46 12.83
N GLU A 9 10.38 9.37 13.16
CA GLU A 9 9.95 8.40 12.17
C GLU A 9 9.09 9.17 11.17
N SER A 10 9.65 9.44 10.00
CA SER A 10 8.89 10.06 8.93
C SER A 10 7.74 9.13 8.58
N PRO A 11 6.52 9.64 8.39
CA PRO A 11 5.36 8.80 8.20
C PRO A 11 5.55 7.93 6.96
N LEU A 12 5.31 6.62 7.11
CA LEU A 12 5.48 5.62 6.04
C LEU A 12 4.77 6.01 4.73
N SER A 13 3.69 6.78 4.84
CA SER A 13 2.90 7.27 3.71
C SER A 13 3.72 8.04 2.67
N GLN A 14 4.83 8.69 3.04
CA GLN A 14 5.66 9.43 2.09
C GLN A 14 6.35 8.53 1.05
N TYR A 15 6.46 7.24 1.34
CA TYR A 15 7.08 6.26 0.46
C TYR A 15 6.06 5.55 -0.45
N PHE A 16 4.78 5.89 -0.34
CA PHE A 16 3.71 5.35 -1.18
C PHE A 16 3.14 6.44 -2.08
N HIS A 17 2.78 6.09 -3.30
CA HIS A 17 2.17 7.02 -4.24
C HIS A 17 1.14 6.34 -5.12
N TRP A 18 0.09 7.09 -5.48
CA TRP A 18 -0.91 6.65 -6.45
C TRP A 18 -0.63 7.28 -7.80
N ARG A 19 -0.71 6.47 -8.86
CA ARG A 19 -0.58 6.91 -10.24
C ARG A 19 -1.80 6.48 -11.04
N HIS A 20 -2.42 7.42 -11.76
CA HIS A 20 -3.47 7.09 -12.71
C HIS A 20 -2.85 6.47 -13.97
N VAL A 21 -3.30 5.27 -14.35
CA VAL A 21 -2.76 4.53 -15.50
C VAL A 21 -3.70 4.58 -16.69
N ALA A 22 -4.99 4.33 -16.44
CA ALA A 22 -6.05 4.33 -17.46
C ALA A 22 -7.41 4.55 -16.78
N PRO A 23 -8.50 4.84 -17.53
CA PRO A 23 -9.78 5.22 -16.95
C PRO A 23 -10.34 4.25 -15.89
N HIS A 24 -9.97 2.97 -15.95
CA HIS A 24 -10.42 1.93 -15.03
C HIS A 24 -9.28 1.29 -14.23
N SER A 25 -8.12 1.96 -14.14
CA SER A 25 -6.95 1.43 -13.45
C SER A 25 -6.07 2.50 -12.80
N TYR A 26 -5.72 2.24 -11.54
CA TYR A 26 -4.76 3.01 -10.77
C TYR A 26 -3.64 2.10 -10.31
N GLU A 27 -2.42 2.62 -10.25
CA GLU A 27 -1.28 1.92 -9.69
C GLU A 27 -0.95 2.50 -8.33
N LEU A 28 -0.74 1.62 -7.35
CA LEU A 28 -0.09 1.95 -6.09
C LEU A 28 1.39 1.59 -6.21
N GLY A 29 2.26 2.59 -6.12
CA GLY A 29 3.71 2.42 -6.09
C GLY A 29 4.28 2.67 -4.71
N TRP A 30 5.45 2.07 -4.43
CA TRP A 30 6.23 2.29 -3.23
C TRP A 30 7.73 2.21 -3.45
N ASP A 31 8.49 2.93 -2.61
CA ASP A 31 9.95 2.89 -2.63
C ASP A 31 10.47 1.68 -1.83
N VAL A 32 10.95 0.67 -2.55
CA VAL A 32 11.44 -0.60 -1.97
C VAL A 32 12.63 -0.38 -1.03
N ASP A 33 13.57 0.48 -1.41
CA ASP A 33 14.82 0.68 -0.67
C ASP A 33 14.56 1.47 0.61
N LYS A 34 13.71 2.51 0.54
CA LYS A 34 13.34 3.30 1.71
C LYS A 34 12.50 2.53 2.72
N LEU A 35 11.78 1.52 2.25
CA LEU A 35 10.92 0.66 3.08
C LEU A 35 11.56 -0.68 3.44
N ALA A 36 12.84 -0.91 3.08
CA ALA A 36 13.52 -2.18 3.32
C ALA A 36 13.55 -2.59 4.81
N SER A 37 13.51 -1.62 5.74
CA SER A 37 13.45 -1.86 7.18
C SER A 37 12.18 -2.58 7.64
N LEU A 38 11.09 -2.54 6.86
CA LEU A 38 9.87 -3.27 7.16
C LEU A 38 10.06 -4.79 7.09
N ALA A 39 11.11 -5.27 6.41
CA ALA A 39 11.37 -6.68 6.17
C ALA A 39 10.14 -7.45 5.64
N ALA A 40 9.27 -6.75 4.91
CA ALA A 40 8.08 -7.30 4.28
C ALA A 40 8.48 -8.04 3.00
N ASN A 41 7.77 -9.12 2.70
CA ASN A 41 7.93 -9.85 1.45
C ASN A 41 6.73 -9.71 0.52
N ARG A 42 5.55 -9.32 1.04
CA ARG A 42 4.38 -8.98 0.24
C ARG A 42 3.68 -7.72 0.71
N ILE A 43 2.91 -7.15 -0.21
CA ILE A 43 1.98 -6.06 0.00
C ILE A 43 0.59 -6.55 -0.35
N ASP A 44 -0.33 -6.45 0.60
CA ASP A 44 -1.76 -6.68 0.39
C ASP A 44 -2.48 -5.33 0.35
N VAL A 45 -3.20 -5.07 -0.74
CA VAL A 45 -4.01 -3.88 -0.94
C VAL A 45 -5.47 -4.28 -0.95
N LEU A 46 -6.28 -3.62 -0.12
CA LEU A 46 -7.74 -3.70 -0.15
C LEU A 46 -8.29 -2.33 -0.46
N MET A 47 -9.18 -2.25 -1.45
CA MET A 47 -9.86 -1.02 -1.85
C MET A 47 -11.37 -1.23 -1.85
N VAL A 48 -12.10 -0.30 -1.24
CA VAL A 48 -13.58 -0.32 -1.15
C VAL A 48 -14.14 1.05 -1.52
N VAL A 49 -15.36 1.08 -2.08
CA VAL A 49 -16.05 2.35 -2.38
C VAL A 49 -16.33 3.07 -1.07
N ALA A 50 -15.91 4.33 -0.93
CA ALA A 50 -15.90 5.05 0.35
C ALA A 50 -17.30 5.25 0.95
N VAL A 51 -18.32 5.38 0.10
CA VAL A 51 -19.70 5.69 0.54
C VAL A 51 -20.48 4.45 0.96
N THR A 52 -20.27 3.32 0.30
CA THR A 52 -21.04 2.09 0.52
C THR A 52 -20.25 0.99 1.20
N PHE A 53 -18.91 1.10 1.22
CA PHE A 53 -17.98 0.03 1.59
C PHE A 53 -18.21 -1.28 0.82
N ASP A 54 -18.84 -1.19 -0.36
CA ASP A 54 -19.09 -2.32 -1.26
C ASP A 54 -17.93 -2.52 -2.24
N SER A 55 -18.09 -3.54 -3.09
CA SER A 55 -17.20 -3.83 -4.22
C SER A 55 -15.72 -3.94 -3.82
N PRO A 56 -15.37 -4.78 -2.81
CA PRO A 56 -14.00 -4.91 -2.37
C PRO A 56 -13.12 -5.42 -3.52
N THR A 57 -12.07 -4.67 -3.81
CA THR A 57 -11.04 -5.05 -4.77
C THR A 57 -9.76 -5.27 -4.00
N ASN A 58 -9.24 -6.51 -4.04
CA ASN A 58 -7.98 -6.86 -3.42
C ASN A 58 -6.91 -7.20 -4.46
N ARG A 59 -5.67 -6.85 -4.13
CA ARG A 59 -4.48 -7.24 -4.88
C ARG A 59 -3.37 -7.57 -3.89
N THR A 60 -2.59 -8.58 -4.27
CA THR A 60 -1.37 -8.96 -3.57
C THR A 60 -0.23 -8.83 -4.55
N ALA A 61 0.88 -8.25 -4.11
CA ALA A 61 2.10 -8.11 -4.88
C ALA A 61 3.31 -8.44 -4.01
N ASN A 62 4.39 -8.89 -4.66
CA ASN A 62 5.66 -9.05 -3.97
C ASN A 62 6.18 -7.67 -3.59
N PHE A 63 6.67 -7.51 -2.36
CA PHE A 63 7.18 -6.22 -1.89
C PHE A 63 8.30 -5.68 -2.79
N SER A 64 9.12 -6.55 -3.36
CA SER A 64 10.20 -6.19 -4.29
C SER A 64 9.75 -5.65 -5.65
N GLN A 65 8.47 -5.78 -6.01
CA GLN A 65 7.96 -5.24 -7.28
C GLN A 65 7.82 -3.71 -7.26
N GLY A 66 7.71 -3.09 -6.09
CA GLY A 66 7.61 -1.64 -5.95
C GLY A 66 6.29 -1.04 -6.46
N ALA A 67 5.39 -1.83 -7.04
CA ALA A 67 4.09 -1.36 -7.49
C ALA A 67 3.07 -2.49 -7.68
N VAL A 68 1.80 -2.12 -7.68
CA VAL A 68 0.67 -2.99 -8.05
C VAL A 68 -0.44 -2.19 -8.73
N VAL A 69 -1.00 -2.75 -9.80
CA VAL A 69 -2.12 -2.15 -10.53
C VAL A 69 -3.45 -2.65 -9.97
N MET A 70 -4.27 -1.72 -9.51
CA MET A 70 -5.68 -1.90 -9.19
C MET A 70 -6.49 -1.73 -10.47
N GLU A 71 -7.01 -2.83 -11.00
CA GLU A 71 -7.84 -2.84 -12.20
C GLU A 71 -9.33 -2.81 -11.87
N LYS A 72 -10.18 -2.55 -12.88
CA LYS A 72 -11.65 -2.53 -12.76
C LYS A 72 -12.15 -1.50 -11.74
N VAL A 73 -11.37 -0.44 -11.53
CA VAL A 73 -11.76 0.71 -10.73
C VAL A 73 -12.83 1.49 -11.49
N ARG A 74 -13.88 1.94 -10.81
CA ARG A 74 -14.93 2.75 -11.42
C ARG A 74 -14.43 4.20 -11.56
N PRO A 75 -14.56 4.84 -12.74
CA PRO A 75 -14.26 6.25 -12.90
C PRO A 75 -15.09 7.10 -11.94
N SER A 76 -14.56 8.28 -11.58
CA SER A 76 -15.28 9.27 -10.75
C SER A 76 -15.86 8.72 -9.45
N THR A 77 -15.24 7.70 -8.87
CA THR A 77 -15.67 7.05 -7.63
C THR A 77 -14.61 7.24 -6.56
N LEU A 78 -15.02 7.66 -5.37
CA LEU A 78 -14.12 7.79 -4.23
C LEU A 78 -13.91 6.42 -3.57
N TYR A 79 -12.65 6.07 -3.34
CA TYR A 79 -12.26 4.82 -2.70
C TYR A 79 -11.50 5.09 -1.41
N VAL A 80 -11.66 4.18 -0.45
CA VAL A 80 -10.76 4.03 0.69
C VAL A 80 -9.91 2.81 0.44
N ALA A 81 -8.59 2.96 0.59
CA ALA A 81 -7.64 1.87 0.48
C ALA A 81 -6.95 1.60 1.82
N ARG A 82 -6.82 0.31 2.14
CA ARG A 82 -5.96 -0.18 3.22
C ARG A 82 -4.79 -0.92 2.59
N LEU A 83 -3.60 -0.68 3.14
CA LEU A 83 -2.37 -1.31 2.75
C LEU A 83 -1.77 -2.06 3.94
N ASP A 84 -1.43 -3.33 3.75
CA ASP A 84 -0.72 -4.13 4.74
C ASP A 84 0.60 -4.65 4.14
N ALA A 85 1.73 -4.25 4.72
CA ALA A 85 3.04 -4.81 4.41
C ALA A 85 3.31 -5.99 5.34
N LEU A 86 3.42 -7.19 4.76
CA LEU A 86 3.47 -8.43 5.52
C LEU A 86 4.78 -9.17 5.27
N LYS A 87 5.23 -9.87 6.31
CA LYS A 87 6.29 -10.86 6.23
C LYS A 87 5.65 -12.23 6.35
N ASP A 88 5.83 -13.10 5.35
CA ASP A 88 5.36 -14.47 5.48
C ASP A 88 6.04 -15.16 6.65
N LYS A 89 5.23 -15.87 7.42
CA LYS A 89 5.72 -16.82 8.41
C LYS A 89 6.17 -18.07 7.68
N THR A 90 7.20 -17.98 6.85
CA THR A 90 7.90 -19.19 6.41
C THR A 90 8.58 -19.76 7.64
N LYS A 91 7.97 -20.78 8.25
CA LYS A 91 8.70 -21.72 9.11
C LYS A 91 9.79 -22.32 8.22
N VAL A 92 11.04 -21.92 8.47
CA VAL A 92 12.21 -22.69 8.04
C VAL A 92 12.29 -23.93 8.92
#